data_AF-A0A512NRV9-F1
#
_entry.id   AF-A0A512NRV9-F1
#
_cell.length_a   1.000
_cell.length_b   1.000
_cell.length_c   1.000
_cell.angle_alpha   90.00
_cell.angle_beta   90.00
_cell.angle_gamma   90.00
#
_symmetry.space_group_name_H-M   'P 1'
#
loop_
_entity.id
_entity.type
_entity.pdbx_description
1 polymer ?
#
loop_
_entity_poly.entity_id
_entity_poly.type
_entity_poly.pdbx_seq_one_letter_code
_entity_poly.pdbx_strand_id
1 'polypeptide(L)'
;MVYGDSCSGIAGALHEKTFASVNAVVQRLEPPPEFIAFLGDEVAGYAVDRSELEAQWRHWLQHEMAWLDRQAIPLWNTTSNHTTYDEMSEATFSTMLAHLPRNGPPGQEGLSYFVRRGDLLMVFVHTMWTGLGGEGHVETTWLSEVLQRHADARHKLVLGHHPVFPINGFSGAYQREIGPEHAGAFWDVLVEAGVLAYLCSHILAFDVQVHRGVLQVCTAGAGTAHRMPEGVEYLHCVQGALDGEGLRYQVLDTDCRVRERLSWPLRLADVSQWRALPAGVSEAALAGGPYDDRLVGLSFTGRAAAAGDGSAQTLLSAFRPDLQMPLWIGLRGIDQRLTVIVGFQARRSPHYWYGPAVAAGSPFDLQLVVHTGMGPGGFLYRGEGEASWSSLTGASAWGAERLDWPERWSVGHAARGPVDQPFRGTNLSVSALVQR
;
A
#
# COMPACT_ATOMS: atom_id res chain seq x y z
N MET A 1 -7.43 -12.86 8.22
CA MET A 1 -6.78 -12.94 6.89
C MET A 1 -7.40 -11.94 5.96
N VAL A 2 -6.62 -11.42 5.01
CA VAL A 2 -7.08 -10.51 3.95
C VAL A 2 -6.49 -10.98 2.62
N TYR A 3 -7.32 -11.17 1.61
CA TYR A 3 -6.91 -11.52 0.24
C TYR A 3 -8.08 -11.34 -0.73
N GLY A 4 -7.81 -11.10 -2.02
CA GLY A 4 -8.84 -10.91 -3.05
C GLY A 4 -8.32 -11.25 -4.45
N ASP A 5 -9.19 -11.14 -5.45
CA ASP A 5 -8.89 -11.37 -6.87
C ASP A 5 -8.52 -12.83 -7.18
N SER A 6 -9.45 -13.73 -6.88
CA SER A 6 -9.35 -15.13 -7.35
C SER A 6 -9.92 -15.31 -8.75
N CYS A 7 -10.92 -14.52 -9.14
CA CYS A 7 -11.68 -14.64 -10.39
C CYS A 7 -12.09 -16.10 -10.71
N SER A 8 -12.46 -16.87 -9.69
CA SER A 8 -12.60 -18.33 -9.76
C SER A 8 -14.08 -18.75 -9.96
N GLY A 9 -14.54 -19.87 -9.41
CA GLY A 9 -15.96 -20.26 -9.50
C GLY A 9 -16.34 -21.01 -10.78
N ILE A 10 -15.41 -21.27 -11.70
CA ILE A 10 -15.64 -22.11 -12.88
C ILE A 10 -14.86 -23.42 -12.72
N ALA A 11 -15.56 -24.54 -12.61
CA ALA A 11 -14.96 -25.85 -12.42
C ALA A 11 -13.96 -26.20 -13.54
N GLY A 12 -12.76 -26.62 -13.14
CA GLY A 12 -11.65 -26.99 -14.03
C GLY A 12 -10.93 -25.80 -14.68
N ALA A 13 -11.35 -24.56 -14.41
CA ALA A 13 -10.69 -23.39 -14.95
C ALA A 13 -9.32 -23.15 -14.30
N LEU A 14 -8.48 -22.36 -14.97
CA LEU A 14 -7.11 -22.07 -14.52
C LEU A 14 -7.08 -21.50 -13.09
N HIS A 15 -8.03 -20.62 -12.76
CA HIS A 15 -8.08 -19.91 -11.48
C HIS A 15 -8.44 -20.79 -10.29
N GLU A 16 -9.19 -21.88 -10.50
CA GLU A 16 -9.56 -22.80 -9.42
C GLU A 16 -8.31 -23.42 -8.79
N LYS A 17 -7.33 -23.81 -9.62
CA LYS A 17 -6.07 -24.41 -9.16
C LYS A 17 -5.21 -23.41 -8.40
N THR A 18 -5.07 -22.19 -8.89
CA THR A 18 -4.25 -21.15 -8.24
C THR A 18 -4.91 -20.68 -6.95
N PHE A 19 -6.23 -20.50 -6.93
CA PHE A 19 -6.96 -20.18 -5.71
C PHE A 19 -6.88 -21.28 -4.65
N ALA A 20 -7.01 -22.55 -5.05
CA ALA A 20 -6.81 -23.68 -4.15
C ALA A 20 -5.41 -23.68 -3.50
N SER A 21 -4.37 -23.24 -4.24
CA SER A 21 -3.01 -23.16 -3.69
C SER A 21 -2.86 -22.09 -2.60
N VAL A 22 -3.55 -20.95 -2.73
CA VAL A 22 -3.59 -19.90 -1.71
C VAL A 22 -4.44 -20.35 -0.52
N ASN A 23 -5.61 -20.94 -0.75
CA ASN A 23 -6.45 -21.50 0.31
C ASN A 23 -5.71 -22.59 1.12
N ALA A 24 -4.85 -23.39 0.48
CA ALA A 24 -4.02 -24.37 1.18
C ALA A 24 -3.03 -23.73 2.16
N VAL A 25 -2.56 -22.51 1.90
CA VAL A 25 -1.74 -21.74 2.87
C VAL A 25 -2.59 -21.32 4.05
N VAL A 26 -3.77 -20.74 3.79
CA VAL A 26 -4.69 -20.25 4.83
C VAL A 26 -5.13 -21.39 5.76
N GLN A 27 -5.43 -22.56 5.21
CA GLN A 27 -5.83 -23.76 5.98
C GLN A 27 -4.75 -24.28 6.93
N ARG A 28 -3.47 -24.00 6.66
CA ARG A 28 -2.33 -24.45 7.47
C ARG A 28 -2.00 -23.50 8.63
N LEU A 29 -2.68 -22.35 8.73
CA LEU A 29 -2.38 -21.37 9.77
C LEU A 29 -2.81 -21.89 11.14
N GLU A 30 -1.88 -21.86 12.09
CA GLU A 30 -2.12 -22.17 13.50
C GLU A 30 -1.64 -20.99 14.37
N PRO A 31 -2.52 -20.38 15.18
CA PRO A 31 -3.97 -20.63 15.24
C PRO A 31 -4.69 -20.23 13.92
N PRO A 32 -5.89 -20.79 13.67
CA PRO A 32 -6.71 -20.35 12.54
C PRO A 32 -7.08 -18.86 12.69
N PRO A 33 -7.35 -18.16 11.59
CA PRO A 33 -7.73 -16.76 11.66
C PRO A 33 -9.09 -16.55 12.33
N GLU A 34 -9.24 -15.42 13.03
CA GLU A 34 -10.50 -15.04 13.69
C GLU A 34 -11.60 -14.58 12.71
N PHE A 35 -11.21 -14.25 11.48
CA PHE A 35 -12.08 -13.92 10.35
C PHE A 35 -11.27 -13.85 9.05
N ILE A 36 -11.98 -13.87 7.93
CA ILE A 36 -11.45 -13.60 6.59
C ILE A 36 -12.18 -12.38 6.03
N ALA A 37 -11.42 -11.41 5.52
CA ALA A 37 -11.93 -10.35 4.66
C ALA A 37 -11.49 -10.63 3.22
N PHE A 38 -12.46 -10.84 2.33
CA PHE A 38 -12.22 -11.05 0.91
C PHE A 38 -12.48 -9.76 0.14
N LEU A 39 -11.47 -9.28 -0.58
CA LEU A 39 -11.47 -7.92 -1.15
C LEU A 39 -12.09 -7.85 -2.57
N GLY A 40 -13.06 -8.73 -2.85
CA GLY A 40 -13.76 -8.79 -4.12
C GLY A 40 -13.09 -9.69 -5.16
N ASP A 41 -13.72 -9.77 -6.33
CA ASP A 41 -13.33 -10.64 -7.44
C ASP A 41 -13.20 -12.11 -7.02
N GLU A 42 -14.18 -12.58 -6.26
CA GLU A 42 -14.30 -13.98 -5.83
C GLU A 42 -14.42 -14.91 -7.04
N VAL A 43 -15.37 -14.60 -7.92
CA VAL A 43 -15.75 -15.40 -9.08
C VAL A 43 -15.33 -14.71 -10.39
N ALA A 44 -15.29 -15.47 -11.48
CA ALA A 44 -14.93 -14.98 -12.80
C ALA A 44 -15.87 -13.87 -13.29
N GLY A 45 -17.11 -13.83 -12.80
CA GLY A 45 -18.03 -12.73 -13.07
C GLY A 45 -18.47 -12.65 -14.53
N TYR A 46 -18.90 -11.45 -14.93
CA TYR A 46 -19.27 -11.08 -16.31
C TYR A 46 -20.10 -12.14 -17.05
N ALA A 47 -21.09 -12.69 -16.36
CA ALA A 47 -22.00 -13.69 -16.89
C ALA A 47 -23.12 -13.04 -17.72
N VAL A 48 -23.58 -13.73 -18.77
CA VAL A 48 -24.64 -13.24 -19.66
C VAL A 48 -25.99 -13.22 -18.95
N ASP A 49 -26.23 -14.20 -18.08
CA ASP A 49 -27.43 -14.27 -17.27
C ASP A 49 -27.15 -14.59 -15.81
N ARG A 50 -28.17 -14.33 -14.98
CA ARG A 50 -28.12 -14.52 -13.53
C ARG A 50 -27.83 -15.97 -13.13
N SER A 51 -28.32 -16.94 -13.89
CA SER A 51 -28.21 -18.36 -13.50
C SER A 51 -26.77 -18.86 -13.60
N GLU A 52 -26.03 -18.37 -14.61
CA GLU A 52 -24.61 -18.62 -14.76
C GLU A 52 -23.81 -17.97 -13.62
N LEU A 53 -24.07 -16.69 -13.30
CA LEU A 53 -23.39 -16.01 -12.19
C LEU A 53 -23.65 -16.71 -10.85
N GLU A 54 -24.90 -17.10 -10.58
CA GLU A 54 -25.24 -17.87 -9.39
C GLU A 54 -24.56 -19.25 -9.37
N ALA A 55 -24.36 -19.89 -10.52
CA ALA A 55 -23.63 -21.15 -10.60
C ALA A 55 -22.16 -20.97 -10.24
N GLN A 56 -21.52 -19.89 -10.70
CA GLN A 56 -20.15 -19.56 -10.31
C GLN A 56 -20.05 -19.34 -8.79
N TRP A 57 -20.96 -18.55 -8.22
CA TRP A 57 -21.03 -18.32 -6.77
C TRP A 57 -21.25 -19.60 -5.97
N ARG A 58 -22.17 -20.47 -6.41
CA ARG A 58 -22.40 -21.76 -5.75
C ARG A 58 -21.14 -22.62 -5.77
N HIS A 59 -20.45 -22.69 -6.90
CA HIS A 59 -19.18 -23.43 -6.99
C HIS A 59 -18.13 -22.85 -6.03
N TRP A 60 -17.92 -21.53 -6.05
CA TRP A 60 -16.97 -20.88 -5.16
C TRP A 60 -17.29 -21.12 -3.68
N LEU A 61 -18.55 -20.89 -3.26
CA LEU A 61 -18.99 -21.02 -1.86
C LEU A 61 -19.03 -22.47 -1.36
N GLN A 62 -19.49 -23.41 -2.20
CA GLN A 62 -19.82 -24.78 -1.79
C GLN A 62 -18.74 -25.80 -2.15
N HIS A 63 -17.80 -25.44 -3.03
CA HIS A 63 -16.68 -26.28 -3.43
C HIS A 63 -15.34 -25.66 -3.02
N GLU A 64 -14.99 -24.50 -3.59
CA GLU A 64 -13.65 -23.91 -3.42
C GLU A 64 -13.40 -23.39 -2.00
N MET A 65 -14.45 -22.91 -1.35
CA MET A 65 -14.45 -22.44 0.05
C MET A 65 -15.07 -23.44 1.03
N ALA A 66 -15.35 -24.68 0.60
CA ALA A 66 -16.02 -25.69 1.43
C ALA A 66 -15.23 -26.11 2.67
N TRP A 67 -13.91 -25.88 2.67
CA TRP A 67 -13.02 -26.13 3.79
C TRP A 67 -13.26 -25.18 4.98
N LEU A 68 -13.90 -24.03 4.74
CA LEU A 68 -14.08 -22.99 5.74
C LEU A 68 -15.35 -23.22 6.58
N ASP A 69 -15.17 -23.45 7.88
CA ASP A 69 -16.27 -23.31 8.84
C ASP A 69 -16.58 -21.82 9.04
N ARG A 70 -17.58 -21.33 8.31
CA ARG A 70 -18.01 -19.92 8.34
C ARG A 70 -18.70 -19.51 9.63
N GLN A 71 -19.11 -20.45 10.49
CA GLN A 71 -19.63 -20.12 11.82
C GLN A 71 -18.48 -19.84 12.79
N ALA A 72 -17.41 -20.63 12.70
CA ALA A 72 -16.21 -20.43 13.51
C ALA A 72 -15.34 -19.27 13.00
N ILE A 73 -15.22 -19.11 11.68
CA ILE A 73 -14.39 -18.11 11.01
C ILE A 73 -15.26 -17.31 10.04
N PRO A 74 -15.81 -16.16 10.47
CA PRO A 74 -16.65 -15.32 9.62
C PRO A 74 -15.91 -14.89 8.35
N LEU A 75 -16.63 -14.93 7.22
CA LEU A 75 -16.18 -14.46 5.92
C LEU A 75 -16.94 -13.18 5.55
N TRP A 76 -16.21 -12.09 5.37
CA TRP A 76 -16.74 -10.79 4.97
C TRP A 76 -16.20 -10.41 3.60
N ASN A 77 -17.07 -10.06 2.67
CA ASN A 77 -16.73 -9.80 1.27
C ASN A 77 -16.97 -8.32 0.94
N THR A 78 -16.09 -7.72 0.13
CA THR A 78 -16.38 -6.45 -0.57
C THR A 78 -16.93 -6.73 -1.96
N THR A 79 -17.73 -5.82 -2.50
CA THR A 79 -18.16 -5.83 -3.91
C THR A 79 -16.98 -5.62 -4.87
N SER A 80 -17.11 -5.92 -6.17
CA SER A 80 -16.04 -5.72 -7.17
C SER A 80 -16.53 -5.57 -8.61
N ASN A 81 -15.64 -5.26 -9.55
CA ASN A 81 -16.03 -5.16 -10.97
C ASN A 81 -16.38 -6.52 -11.59
N HIS A 82 -15.90 -7.66 -11.08
CA HIS A 82 -16.40 -8.95 -11.58
C HIS A 82 -17.74 -9.37 -10.95
N THR A 83 -18.08 -8.86 -9.77
CA THR A 83 -19.21 -9.39 -8.98
C THR A 83 -20.39 -8.43 -8.84
N THR A 84 -20.19 -7.15 -9.15
CA THR A 84 -21.18 -6.07 -9.09
C THR A 84 -20.94 -5.05 -10.21
N TYR A 85 -20.90 -5.49 -11.47
CA TYR A 85 -20.71 -4.63 -12.65
C TYR A 85 -22.00 -3.99 -13.17
N ASP A 86 -23.15 -4.49 -12.73
CA ASP A 86 -24.49 -4.01 -13.08
C ASP A 86 -25.51 -4.36 -11.98
N GLU A 87 -26.74 -3.88 -12.10
CA GLU A 87 -27.81 -4.11 -11.12
C GLU A 87 -28.12 -5.60 -10.91
N MET A 88 -27.97 -6.44 -11.96
CA MET A 88 -28.22 -7.88 -11.89
C MET A 88 -27.18 -8.57 -11.02
N SER A 89 -25.91 -8.23 -11.22
CA SER A 89 -24.79 -8.78 -10.46
C SER A 89 -24.78 -8.26 -9.03
N GLU A 90 -25.12 -6.99 -8.77
CA GLU A 90 -25.38 -6.45 -7.42
C GLU A 90 -26.47 -7.26 -6.68
N ALA A 91 -27.62 -7.50 -7.33
CA ALA A 91 -28.70 -8.29 -6.74
C ALA A 91 -28.29 -9.75 -6.49
N THR A 92 -27.47 -10.31 -7.39
CA THR A 92 -26.93 -11.67 -7.25
C THR A 92 -25.96 -11.77 -6.09
N PHE A 93 -25.04 -10.81 -5.94
CA PHE A 93 -24.12 -10.70 -4.81
C PHE A 93 -24.89 -10.66 -3.47
N SER A 94 -25.85 -9.74 -3.34
CA SER A 94 -26.67 -9.58 -2.12
C SER A 94 -27.51 -10.82 -1.79
N THR A 95 -27.88 -11.63 -2.80
CA THR A 95 -28.60 -12.89 -2.64
C THR A 95 -27.66 -14.02 -2.19
N MET A 96 -26.54 -14.20 -2.89
CA MET A 96 -25.58 -15.29 -2.64
C MET A 96 -24.82 -15.12 -1.32
N LEU A 97 -24.64 -13.88 -0.89
CA LEU A 97 -23.98 -13.49 0.35
C LEU A 97 -24.97 -12.89 1.35
N ALA A 98 -26.16 -13.50 1.46
CA ALA A 98 -27.23 -13.02 2.35
C ALA A 98 -26.86 -12.99 3.85
N HIS A 99 -25.73 -13.57 4.25
CA HIS A 99 -25.19 -13.50 5.61
C HIS A 99 -24.51 -12.16 5.93
N LEU A 100 -24.18 -11.35 4.91
CA LEU A 100 -23.58 -10.04 5.12
C LEU A 100 -24.58 -9.07 5.77
N PRO A 101 -24.12 -8.13 6.62
CA PRO A 101 -25.00 -7.16 7.24
C PRO A 101 -25.71 -6.26 6.21
N ARG A 102 -26.93 -5.85 6.53
CA ARG A 102 -27.75 -4.94 5.71
C ARG A 102 -27.85 -3.53 6.32
N ASN A 103 -26.80 -3.09 7.00
CA ASN A 103 -26.70 -1.80 7.69
C ASN A 103 -26.00 -0.71 6.85
N GLY A 104 -25.97 -0.91 5.52
CA GLY A 104 -25.47 0.03 4.53
C GLY A 104 -26.34 1.28 4.34
N PRO A 105 -25.92 2.20 3.46
CA PRO A 105 -26.77 3.31 3.04
C PRO A 105 -27.97 2.81 2.22
N PRO A 106 -29.03 3.63 2.10
CA PRO A 106 -30.19 3.29 1.26
C PRO A 106 -29.78 2.90 -0.16
N GLY A 107 -30.27 1.75 -0.64
CA GLY A 107 -29.98 1.25 -1.97
C GLY A 107 -28.68 0.45 -2.10
N GLN A 108 -27.96 0.23 -0.99
CA GLN A 108 -26.74 -0.59 -0.94
C GLN A 108 -26.81 -1.67 0.15
N GLU A 109 -28.00 -2.10 0.55
CA GLU A 109 -28.20 -3.09 1.61
C GLU A 109 -27.59 -4.46 1.24
N GLY A 110 -26.53 -4.83 1.96
CA GLY A 110 -25.76 -6.05 1.68
C GLY A 110 -24.68 -5.87 0.61
N LEU A 111 -24.42 -4.62 0.18
CA LEU A 111 -23.33 -4.24 -0.73
C LEU A 111 -22.28 -3.41 0.03
N SER A 112 -22.72 -2.31 0.64
CA SER A 112 -21.95 -1.57 1.65
C SER A 112 -22.47 -1.91 3.04
N TYR A 113 -21.58 -2.08 4.01
CA TYR A 113 -21.96 -2.44 5.38
C TYR A 113 -20.83 -2.22 6.38
N PHE A 114 -21.11 -2.34 7.66
CA PHE A 114 -20.07 -2.33 8.69
C PHE A 114 -20.25 -3.45 9.71
N VAL A 115 -19.14 -3.88 10.28
CA VAL A 115 -19.06 -4.87 11.35
C VAL A 115 -18.28 -4.27 12.52
N ARG A 116 -18.84 -4.35 13.73
CA ARG A 116 -18.16 -3.96 14.97
C ARG A 116 -17.85 -5.20 15.80
N ARG A 117 -16.58 -5.38 16.19
CA ARG A 117 -16.09 -6.44 17.07
C ARG A 117 -15.26 -5.84 18.20
N GLY A 118 -15.88 -5.54 19.34
CA GLY A 118 -15.19 -4.88 20.46
C GLY A 118 -14.62 -3.52 20.02
N ASP A 119 -13.31 -3.35 20.07
CA ASP A 119 -12.62 -2.12 19.67
C ASP A 119 -12.28 -2.03 18.17
N LEU A 120 -12.59 -3.07 17.39
CA LEU A 120 -12.42 -3.11 15.94
C LEU A 120 -13.73 -2.72 15.24
N LEU A 121 -13.65 -1.69 14.39
CA LEU A 121 -14.64 -1.35 13.37
C LEU A 121 -14.08 -1.71 11.99
N MET A 122 -14.85 -2.46 11.21
CA MET A 122 -14.59 -2.71 9.79
C MET A 122 -15.76 -2.13 8.98
N VAL A 123 -15.46 -1.27 8.01
CA VAL A 123 -16.45 -0.69 7.10
C VAL A 123 -16.14 -1.16 5.68
N PHE A 124 -17.10 -1.81 5.03
CA PHE A 124 -17.01 -2.35 3.69
C PHE A 124 -17.76 -1.40 2.76
N VAL A 125 -17.04 -0.82 1.80
CA VAL A 125 -17.57 0.16 0.85
C VAL A 125 -17.73 -0.44 -0.53
N HIS A 126 -18.79 -0.03 -1.21
CA HIS A 126 -19.05 -0.40 -2.59
C HIS A 126 -18.43 0.62 -3.55
N THR A 127 -17.29 0.26 -4.16
CA THR A 127 -16.56 1.13 -5.11
C THR A 127 -17.04 0.97 -6.56
N MET A 128 -18.25 0.45 -6.74
CA MET A 128 -18.82 0.05 -8.03
C MET A 128 -20.31 0.37 -8.13
N TRP A 129 -20.84 1.21 -7.24
CA TRP A 129 -22.29 1.32 -7.11
C TRP A 129 -22.93 1.92 -8.37
N THR A 130 -23.77 1.13 -9.02
CA THR A 130 -24.49 1.53 -10.24
C THR A 130 -25.31 2.81 -10.03
N GLY A 131 -25.87 3.00 -8.84
CA GLY A 131 -26.61 4.21 -8.46
C GLY A 131 -25.79 5.51 -8.46
N LEU A 132 -24.45 5.44 -8.46
CA LEU A 132 -23.56 6.59 -8.58
C LEU A 132 -22.81 6.67 -9.91
N GLY A 133 -23.01 5.72 -10.83
CA GLY A 133 -22.28 5.68 -12.10
C GLY A 133 -21.39 4.45 -12.29
N GLY A 134 -21.36 3.53 -11.32
CA GLY A 134 -20.66 2.26 -11.43
C GLY A 134 -19.19 2.34 -11.04
N GLU A 135 -18.31 1.86 -11.92
CA GLU A 135 -16.90 1.62 -11.64
C GLU A 135 -16.17 2.84 -11.05
N GLY A 136 -15.42 2.61 -9.97
CA GLY A 136 -14.65 3.65 -9.28
C GLY A 136 -15.46 4.70 -8.52
N HIS A 137 -16.79 4.59 -8.42
CA HIS A 137 -17.63 5.52 -7.65
C HIS A 137 -17.87 5.01 -6.23
N VAL A 138 -17.80 5.90 -5.24
CA VAL A 138 -17.96 5.53 -3.82
C VAL A 138 -18.76 6.59 -3.06
N GLU A 139 -19.68 6.13 -2.22
CA GLU A 139 -20.47 6.99 -1.32
C GLU A 139 -19.66 7.35 -0.07
N THR A 140 -19.45 8.64 0.16
CA THR A 140 -18.61 9.15 1.26
C THR A 140 -19.41 9.66 2.45
N THR A 141 -20.67 10.05 2.25
CA THR A 141 -21.51 10.62 3.31
C THR A 141 -21.79 9.58 4.38
N TRP A 142 -22.30 8.42 3.98
CA TRP A 142 -22.59 7.31 4.89
C TRP A 142 -21.33 6.79 5.59
N LEU A 143 -20.21 6.71 4.87
CA LEU A 143 -18.93 6.31 5.45
C LEU A 143 -18.52 7.24 6.60
N SER A 144 -18.60 8.55 6.37
CA SER A 144 -18.30 9.57 7.38
C SER A 144 -19.22 9.43 8.60
N GLU A 145 -20.53 9.25 8.39
CA GLU A 145 -21.50 9.06 9.48
C GLU A 145 -21.22 7.81 10.31
N VAL A 146 -20.88 6.68 9.67
CA VAL A 146 -20.53 5.43 10.37
C VAL A 146 -19.27 5.61 11.20
N LEU A 147 -18.23 6.23 10.63
CA LEU A 147 -16.96 6.46 11.30
C LEU A 147 -17.11 7.41 12.50
N GLN A 148 -17.93 8.46 12.36
CA GLN A 148 -18.26 9.38 13.45
C GLN A 148 -19.07 8.70 14.55
N ARG A 149 -20.10 7.91 14.19
CA ARG A 149 -20.93 7.15 15.14
C ARG A 149 -20.10 6.17 15.96
N HIS A 150 -19.05 5.62 15.37
CA HIS A 150 -18.13 4.68 15.99
C HIS A 150 -16.75 5.29 16.25
N ALA A 151 -16.70 6.59 16.55
CA ALA A 151 -15.45 7.30 16.85
C ALA A 151 -14.67 6.67 18.00
N ASP A 152 -15.37 5.97 18.91
CA ASP A 152 -14.83 5.23 20.05
C ASP A 152 -14.01 3.98 19.67
N ALA A 153 -14.15 3.44 18.45
CA ALA A 153 -13.33 2.32 17.99
C ALA A 153 -11.86 2.73 17.98
N ARG A 154 -11.03 1.97 18.70
CA ARG A 154 -9.57 2.12 18.67
C ARG A 154 -9.01 1.78 17.30
N HIS A 155 -9.54 0.74 16.67
CA HIS A 155 -9.08 0.28 15.37
C HIS A 155 -10.20 0.40 14.34
N LYS A 156 -9.93 1.13 13.27
CA LYS A 156 -10.87 1.34 12.17
C LYS A 156 -10.18 0.87 10.88
N LEU A 157 -10.80 -0.09 10.20
CA LEU A 157 -10.38 -0.56 8.88
C LEU A 157 -11.51 -0.23 7.89
N VAL A 158 -11.14 0.30 6.74
CA VAL A 158 -12.07 0.46 5.62
C VAL A 158 -11.64 -0.50 4.52
N LEU A 159 -12.59 -1.19 3.90
CA LEU A 159 -12.33 -2.23 2.91
C LEU A 159 -13.15 -1.92 1.67
N GLY A 160 -12.50 -1.94 0.51
CA GLY A 160 -13.14 -1.75 -0.79
C GLY A 160 -12.37 -2.52 -1.85
N HIS A 161 -12.78 -2.40 -3.10
CA HIS A 161 -12.09 -3.11 -4.18
C HIS A 161 -11.07 -2.23 -4.89
N HIS A 162 -11.48 -1.01 -5.30
CA HIS A 162 -10.58 -0.11 -6.04
C HIS A 162 -9.60 0.61 -5.10
N PRO A 163 -8.31 0.71 -5.44
CA PRO A 163 -7.39 1.62 -4.75
C PRO A 163 -7.78 3.09 -4.98
N VAL A 164 -7.32 3.97 -4.09
CA VAL A 164 -7.41 5.43 -4.23
C VAL A 164 -6.18 5.97 -4.95
N PHE A 165 -5.00 5.47 -4.58
CA PHE A 165 -3.73 5.85 -5.17
C PHE A 165 -3.20 4.79 -6.13
N PRO A 166 -2.50 5.19 -7.22
CA PRO A 166 -1.91 4.26 -8.17
C PRO A 166 -1.00 3.23 -7.51
N ILE A 167 -1.02 2.00 -8.03
CA ILE A 167 -0.21 0.88 -7.53
C ILE A 167 0.88 0.55 -8.54
N ASN A 168 2.15 0.56 -8.17
CA ASN A 168 3.28 0.13 -9.02
C ASN A 168 3.33 0.77 -10.43
N GLY A 169 2.77 1.96 -10.61
CA GLY A 169 2.64 2.66 -11.91
C GLY A 169 1.40 2.28 -12.73
N PHE A 170 0.58 1.34 -12.26
CA PHE A 170 -0.75 1.09 -12.80
C PHE A 170 -1.69 2.22 -12.38
N SER A 171 -2.06 3.06 -13.35
CA SER A 171 -3.05 4.13 -13.18
C SER A 171 -4.06 4.22 -14.32
N GLY A 172 -5.23 4.78 -14.01
CA GLY A 172 -6.38 4.92 -14.89
C GLY A 172 -7.64 5.23 -14.07
N ALA A 173 -8.08 6.49 -14.09
CA ALA A 173 -9.28 6.94 -13.38
C ALA A 173 -10.49 6.03 -13.67
N TYR A 174 -11.23 5.69 -12.61
CA TYR A 174 -12.33 4.72 -12.56
C TYR A 174 -11.90 3.29 -12.84
N GLN A 175 -11.23 3.04 -13.97
CA GLN A 175 -10.83 1.70 -14.40
C GLN A 175 -9.83 1.03 -13.45
N ARG A 176 -9.02 1.79 -12.73
CA ARG A 176 -7.93 1.29 -11.87
C ARG A 176 -7.96 1.91 -10.50
N GLU A 177 -8.28 3.19 -10.40
CA GLU A 177 -8.47 3.87 -9.13
C GLU A 177 -9.89 4.44 -9.01
N ILE A 178 -10.29 4.73 -7.77
CA ILE A 178 -11.49 5.53 -7.49
C ILE A 178 -11.46 6.84 -8.30
N GLY A 179 -12.63 7.23 -8.82
CA GLY A 179 -12.83 8.44 -9.62
C GLY A 179 -12.20 9.68 -8.95
N PRO A 180 -11.46 10.54 -9.69
CA PRO A 180 -10.77 11.69 -9.11
C PRO A 180 -11.65 12.64 -8.28
N GLU A 181 -12.93 12.76 -8.62
CA GLU A 181 -13.93 13.56 -7.91
C GLU A 181 -14.32 12.96 -6.55
N HIS A 182 -14.15 11.65 -6.37
CA HIS A 182 -14.46 10.94 -5.14
C HIS A 182 -13.20 10.67 -4.30
N ALA A 183 -12.06 10.45 -4.95
CA ALA A 183 -10.80 10.01 -4.32
C ALA A 183 -10.37 10.92 -3.15
N GLY A 184 -10.40 12.25 -3.36
CA GLY A 184 -10.01 13.23 -2.34
C GLY A 184 -10.94 13.20 -1.12
N ALA A 185 -12.24 13.35 -1.36
CA ALA A 185 -13.24 13.35 -0.28
C ALA A 185 -13.28 12.02 0.49
N PHE A 186 -13.14 10.89 -0.22
CA PHE A 186 -13.05 9.58 0.40
C PHE A 186 -11.83 9.49 1.32
N TRP A 187 -10.65 9.88 0.85
CA TRP A 187 -9.43 9.82 1.65
C TRP A 187 -9.45 10.79 2.84
N ASP A 188 -10.00 11.99 2.66
CA ASP A 188 -10.15 12.97 3.74
C ASP A 188 -10.98 12.40 4.89
N VAL A 189 -12.10 11.73 4.59
CA VAL A 189 -12.92 11.03 5.59
C VAL A 189 -12.11 9.99 6.36
N LEU A 190 -11.25 9.22 5.67
CA LEU A 190 -10.40 8.22 6.34
C LEU A 190 -9.39 8.87 7.29
N VAL A 191 -8.74 9.94 6.85
CA VAL A 191 -7.73 10.67 7.64
C VAL A 191 -8.39 11.32 8.86
N GLU A 192 -9.50 12.03 8.68
CA GLU A 192 -10.21 12.74 9.76
C GLU A 192 -10.75 11.78 10.83
N ALA A 193 -11.21 10.59 10.42
CA ALA A 193 -11.70 9.57 11.34
C ALA A 193 -10.59 8.77 12.06
N GLY A 194 -9.32 8.98 11.68
CA GLY A 194 -8.19 8.21 12.17
C GLY A 194 -8.27 6.74 11.76
N VAL A 195 -8.64 6.46 10.51
CA VAL A 195 -8.65 5.11 9.95
C VAL A 195 -7.22 4.58 9.89
N LEU A 196 -7.03 3.34 10.33
CA LEU A 196 -5.71 2.71 10.38
C LEU A 196 -5.24 2.30 8.98
N ALA A 197 -6.14 1.63 8.24
CA ALA A 197 -5.86 1.16 6.89
C ALA A 197 -7.13 1.11 6.04
N TYR A 198 -6.98 1.50 4.78
CA TYR A 198 -7.82 1.12 3.67
C TYR A 198 -7.23 -0.14 3.00
N LEU A 199 -8.02 -1.21 2.96
CA LEU A 199 -7.63 -2.47 2.35
C LEU A 199 -8.36 -2.59 0.99
N CYS A 200 -7.59 -2.75 -0.08
CA CYS A 200 -8.11 -2.80 -1.45
C CYS A 200 -7.44 -3.89 -2.28
N SER A 201 -7.95 -4.08 -3.50
CA SER A 201 -7.53 -5.14 -4.42
C SER A 201 -7.50 -4.62 -5.85
N HIS A 202 -8.05 -5.33 -6.84
CA HIS A 202 -8.23 -4.93 -8.25
C HIS A 202 -6.94 -4.91 -9.08
N ILE A 203 -5.92 -4.21 -8.59
CA ILE A 203 -4.61 -4.21 -9.23
C ILE A 203 -3.89 -5.46 -8.79
N LEU A 204 -3.65 -6.39 -9.74
CA LEU A 204 -3.02 -7.70 -9.59
C LEU A 204 -1.55 -7.63 -9.15
N ALA A 205 -1.34 -7.04 -7.98
CA ALA A 205 -0.08 -6.74 -7.33
C ALA A 205 -0.27 -6.70 -5.81
N PHE A 206 0.85 -6.79 -5.09
CA PHE A 206 0.92 -6.37 -3.70
C PHE A 206 1.63 -5.02 -3.57
N ASP A 207 1.07 -4.10 -2.80
CA ASP A 207 1.73 -2.84 -2.42
C ASP A 207 1.16 -2.28 -1.13
N VAL A 208 2.00 -1.59 -0.36
CA VAL A 208 1.59 -0.82 0.81
C VAL A 208 2.10 0.60 0.70
N GLN A 209 1.18 1.55 0.75
CA GLN A 209 1.48 2.97 0.78
C GLN A 209 0.88 3.59 2.02
N VAL A 210 1.43 4.71 2.48
CA VAL A 210 0.81 5.54 3.51
C VAL A 210 0.53 6.92 2.95
N HIS A 211 -0.62 7.50 3.25
CA HIS A 211 -0.92 8.87 2.85
C HIS A 211 -1.57 9.58 4.04
N ARG A 212 -0.88 10.61 4.56
CA ARG A 212 -1.31 11.38 5.74
C ARG A 212 -1.61 10.49 6.96
N GLY A 213 -0.85 9.39 7.11
CA GLY A 213 -0.92 8.47 8.25
C GLY A 213 -1.87 7.28 8.09
N VAL A 214 -2.71 7.25 7.05
CA VAL A 214 -3.58 6.12 6.74
C VAL A 214 -2.87 5.20 5.74
N LEU A 215 -2.88 3.89 6.00
CA LEU A 215 -2.32 2.90 5.06
C LEU A 215 -3.31 2.64 3.91
N GLN A 216 -2.81 2.53 2.68
CA GLN A 216 -3.48 1.82 1.59
C GLN A 216 -2.73 0.50 1.38
N VAL A 217 -3.39 -0.63 1.63
CA VAL A 217 -2.82 -1.97 1.40
C VAL A 217 -3.57 -2.60 0.23
N CYS A 218 -2.89 -2.77 -0.89
CA CYS A 218 -3.40 -3.44 -2.07
C CYS A 218 -2.96 -4.92 -2.04
N THR A 219 -3.91 -5.86 -2.14
CA THR A 219 -3.61 -7.30 -2.14
C THR A 219 -4.55 -8.10 -3.04
N ALA A 220 -4.15 -8.26 -4.30
CA ALA A 220 -4.89 -9.00 -5.33
C ALA A 220 -4.22 -10.36 -5.67
N GLY A 221 -3.80 -11.08 -4.63
CA GLY A 221 -2.97 -12.27 -4.72
C GLY A 221 -3.70 -13.61 -4.82
N ALA A 222 -5.03 -13.64 -4.78
CA ALA A 222 -5.75 -14.87 -4.44
C ALA A 222 -5.78 -15.92 -5.55
N GLY A 223 -5.74 -15.55 -6.84
CA GLY A 223 -5.83 -16.59 -7.88
C GLY A 223 -5.54 -16.14 -9.32
N THR A 224 -5.62 -14.86 -9.67
CA THR A 224 -5.53 -14.38 -11.07
C THR A 224 -4.09 -14.30 -11.61
N ALA A 225 -3.28 -15.36 -11.42
CA ALA A 225 -1.85 -15.38 -11.73
C ALA A 225 -1.49 -15.10 -13.20
N HIS A 226 -2.34 -15.50 -14.16
CA HIS A 226 -2.01 -15.40 -15.58
C HIS A 226 -1.92 -13.97 -16.12
N ARG A 227 -2.39 -12.97 -15.35
CA ARG A 227 -2.30 -11.54 -15.67
C ARG A 227 -1.30 -10.78 -14.80
N MET A 228 -0.74 -11.45 -13.78
CA MET A 228 0.30 -10.87 -12.94
C MET A 228 1.59 -10.72 -13.75
N PRO A 229 2.32 -9.58 -13.63
CA PRO A 229 3.63 -9.43 -14.26
C PRO A 229 4.62 -10.49 -13.78
N GLU A 230 5.08 -11.34 -14.69
CA GLU A 230 5.96 -12.47 -14.40
C GLU A 230 7.28 -12.03 -13.74
N GLY A 231 7.70 -12.73 -12.69
CA GLY A 231 8.94 -12.45 -11.96
C GLY A 231 8.90 -11.17 -11.10
N VAL A 232 7.74 -10.50 -11.06
CA VAL A 232 7.48 -9.32 -10.23
C VAL A 232 6.46 -9.67 -9.16
N GLU A 233 5.27 -10.06 -9.58
CA GLU A 233 4.14 -10.37 -8.71
C GLU A 233 3.98 -11.87 -8.49
N TYR A 234 3.21 -12.25 -7.48
CA TYR A 234 3.08 -13.63 -7.04
C TYR A 234 1.75 -13.87 -6.30
N LEU A 235 1.29 -15.12 -6.30
CA LEU A 235 0.11 -15.53 -5.55
C LEU A 235 0.38 -15.46 -4.05
N HIS A 236 -0.55 -14.88 -3.30
CA HIS A 236 -0.36 -14.63 -1.88
C HIS A 236 -1.67 -14.45 -1.09
N CYS A 237 -1.53 -14.46 0.24
CA CYS A 237 -2.53 -13.96 1.17
C CYS A 237 -1.88 -13.15 2.30
N VAL A 238 -2.62 -12.24 2.92
CA VAL A 238 -2.12 -11.38 4.00
C VAL A 238 -2.64 -11.88 5.35
N GLN A 239 -1.71 -12.20 6.25
CA GLN A 239 -1.99 -12.47 7.65
C GLN A 239 -1.74 -11.22 8.47
N GLY A 240 -2.80 -10.66 9.06
CA GLY A 240 -2.74 -9.50 9.94
C GLY A 240 -3.05 -9.85 11.39
N ALA A 241 -2.39 -9.16 12.30
CA ALA A 241 -2.68 -9.11 13.73
C ALA A 241 -2.89 -7.65 14.14
N LEU A 242 -3.92 -7.41 14.95
CA LEU A 242 -4.29 -6.09 15.39
C LEU A 242 -4.49 -6.10 16.90
N ASP A 243 -3.74 -5.26 17.60
CA ASP A 243 -3.80 -5.16 19.05
C ASP A 243 -3.45 -3.75 19.52
N GLY A 244 -3.23 -3.58 20.83
CA GLY A 244 -2.89 -2.29 21.41
C GLY A 244 -1.64 -1.64 20.83
N GLU A 245 -0.73 -2.40 20.24
CA GLU A 245 0.50 -1.87 19.66
C GLU A 245 0.31 -1.39 18.21
N GLY A 246 -0.80 -1.76 17.57
CA GLY A 246 -1.17 -1.38 16.21
C GLY A 246 -1.39 -2.59 15.28
N LEU A 247 -1.23 -2.36 13.97
CA LEU A 247 -1.31 -3.40 12.94
C LEU A 247 0.07 -4.02 12.73
N ARG A 248 0.12 -5.35 12.68
CA ARG A 248 1.25 -6.09 12.13
C ARG A 248 0.74 -7.03 11.06
N TYR A 249 1.42 -7.12 9.92
CA TYR A 249 1.07 -8.12 8.93
C TYR A 249 2.30 -8.80 8.33
N GLN A 250 2.07 -9.97 7.76
CA GLN A 250 2.97 -10.66 6.86
C GLN A 250 2.23 -11.12 5.61
N VAL A 251 2.91 -11.10 4.47
CA VAL A 251 2.40 -11.59 3.18
C VAL A 251 2.98 -12.98 2.93
N LEU A 252 2.11 -13.97 2.78
CA LEU A 252 2.49 -15.37 2.62
C LEU A 252 2.25 -15.78 1.17
N ASP A 253 3.29 -16.26 0.50
CA ASP A 253 3.14 -16.90 -0.80
C ASP A 253 2.65 -18.35 -0.69
N THR A 254 2.44 -19.00 -1.83
CA THR A 254 1.94 -20.39 -1.91
C THR A 254 2.87 -21.43 -1.30
N ASP A 255 4.14 -21.09 -1.08
CA ASP A 255 5.14 -21.92 -0.38
C ASP A 255 5.18 -21.63 1.13
N CYS A 256 4.23 -20.83 1.66
CA CYS A 256 4.22 -20.31 3.03
C CYS A 256 5.43 -19.43 3.38
N ARG A 257 6.14 -18.87 2.38
CA ARG A 257 7.24 -17.95 2.66
C ARG A 257 6.69 -16.56 2.92
N VAL A 258 7.24 -15.88 3.93
CA VAL A 258 6.99 -14.46 4.17
C VAL A 258 7.72 -13.66 3.09
N ARG A 259 6.97 -12.81 2.37
CA ARG A 259 7.47 -12.01 1.26
C ARG A 259 7.60 -10.53 1.60
N GLU A 260 6.60 -9.97 2.27
CA GLU A 260 6.67 -8.67 2.93
C GLU A 260 6.15 -8.72 4.36
N ARG A 261 6.50 -7.71 5.15
CA ARG A 261 5.99 -7.51 6.51
C ARG A 261 5.95 -6.03 6.88
N LEU A 262 5.03 -5.68 7.77
CA LEU A 262 4.94 -4.33 8.33
C LEU A 262 4.51 -4.38 9.78
N SER A 263 5.03 -3.44 10.57
CA SER A 263 4.46 -3.04 11.86
C SER A 263 4.10 -1.56 11.83
N TRP A 264 2.85 -1.22 12.16
CA TRP A 264 2.33 0.15 12.08
C TRP A 264 1.55 0.53 13.35
N PRO A 265 1.76 1.72 13.94
CA PRO A 265 2.59 2.83 13.45
C PRO A 265 4.10 2.55 13.58
N LEU A 266 4.90 3.25 12.76
CA LEU A 266 6.36 3.18 12.86
C LEU A 266 6.84 3.70 14.22
N ARG A 267 7.76 2.94 14.83
CA ARG A 267 8.39 3.29 16.10
C ARG A 267 9.86 3.59 15.86
N LEU A 268 10.16 4.87 15.70
CA LEU A 268 11.52 5.36 15.53
C LEU A 268 12.00 6.02 16.83
N ALA A 269 13.32 5.99 17.06
CA ALA A 269 13.93 6.81 18.10
C ALA A 269 13.71 8.30 17.80
N ASP A 270 13.71 9.14 18.85
CA ASP A 270 13.66 10.58 18.68
C ASP A 270 14.84 11.08 17.82
N VAL A 271 14.60 12.06 16.94
CA VAL A 271 15.63 12.57 16.01
C VAL A 271 16.86 13.10 16.74
N SER A 272 16.72 13.61 17.98
CA SER A 272 17.84 14.01 18.82
C SER A 272 18.81 12.87 19.16
N GLN A 273 18.38 11.62 19.01
CA GLN A 273 19.18 10.41 19.23
C GLN A 273 19.81 9.88 17.94
N TRP A 274 19.50 10.48 16.78
CA TRP A 274 20.01 10.02 15.49
C TRP A 274 21.48 10.45 15.34
N ARG A 275 22.27 9.62 14.66
CA ARG A 275 23.69 9.86 14.47
C ARG A 275 23.90 10.95 13.43
N ALA A 276 24.53 12.06 13.80
CA ALA A 276 24.95 13.08 12.84
C ALA A 276 25.88 12.48 11.77
N LEU A 277 25.62 12.80 10.50
CA LEU A 277 26.48 12.44 9.38
C LEU A 277 27.38 13.64 9.04
N PRO A 278 28.69 13.46 8.89
CA PRO A 278 29.59 14.54 8.52
C PRO A 278 29.33 15.01 7.08
N ALA A 279 29.62 16.28 6.79
CA ALA A 279 29.58 16.80 5.43
C ALA A 279 30.62 16.10 4.54
N GLY A 280 30.27 15.87 3.27
CA GLY A 280 31.11 15.13 2.33
C GLY A 280 31.05 13.62 2.56
N VAL A 281 32.12 12.92 2.19
CA VAL A 281 32.16 11.45 2.15
C VAL A 281 32.48 10.85 3.52
N SER A 282 31.72 9.84 3.93
CA SER A 282 31.95 9.05 5.15
C SER A 282 31.56 7.58 4.96
N GLU A 283 31.93 6.75 5.94
CA GLU A 283 31.44 5.37 6.01
C GLU A 283 29.92 5.34 6.20
N ALA A 284 29.26 4.46 5.44
CA ALA A 284 27.82 4.30 5.47
C ALA A 284 27.31 3.84 6.84
N ALA A 285 26.11 4.28 7.23
CA ALA A 285 25.44 3.74 8.42
C ALA A 285 24.90 2.32 8.19
N LEU A 286 24.69 1.95 6.92
CA LEU A 286 24.23 0.64 6.47
C LEU A 286 24.94 0.29 5.16
N ALA A 287 25.49 -0.92 5.06
CA ALA A 287 26.16 -1.43 3.87
C ALA A 287 25.87 -2.92 3.67
N GLY A 288 25.85 -3.38 2.42
CA GLY A 288 25.50 -4.75 2.03
C GLY A 288 24.00 -4.93 1.77
N GLY A 289 23.48 -6.14 2.01
CA GLY A 289 22.10 -6.49 1.67
C GLY A 289 22.05 -7.43 0.45
N PRO A 290 20.87 -7.62 -0.17
CA PRO A 290 19.57 -6.98 0.11
C PRO A 290 19.03 -7.24 1.53
N TYR A 291 18.08 -6.41 1.97
CA TYR A 291 17.44 -6.53 3.28
C TYR A 291 15.92 -6.56 3.17
N ASP A 292 15.26 -7.41 3.95
CA ASP A 292 13.82 -7.69 3.88
C ASP A 292 12.99 -6.97 4.96
N ASP A 293 13.64 -6.43 6.01
CA ASP A 293 12.96 -5.69 7.08
C ASP A 293 13.97 -4.79 7.81
N ARG A 294 14.32 -3.67 7.19
CA ARG A 294 15.24 -2.67 7.72
C ARG A 294 14.63 -1.29 7.58
N LEU A 295 14.84 -0.49 8.62
CA LEU A 295 14.47 0.91 8.68
C LEU A 295 15.73 1.77 8.64
N VAL A 296 15.81 2.67 7.67
CA VAL A 296 16.81 3.75 7.62
C VAL A 296 16.10 5.09 7.73
N GLY A 297 16.19 5.72 8.90
CA GLY A 297 15.71 7.08 9.13
C GLY A 297 16.79 8.09 8.74
N LEU A 298 16.39 9.15 8.03
CA LEU A 298 17.24 10.25 7.57
C LEU A 298 16.54 11.58 7.87
N SER A 299 17.18 12.46 8.61
CA SER A 299 16.66 13.81 8.90
C SER A 299 17.56 14.82 8.21
N PHE A 300 16.94 15.74 7.48
CA PHE A 300 17.59 16.78 6.71
C PHE A 300 17.07 18.13 7.19
N THR A 301 17.97 18.96 7.70
CA THR A 301 17.66 20.36 8.01
C THR A 301 18.57 21.30 7.25
N GLY A 302 18.07 22.49 6.93
CA GLY A 302 18.87 23.52 6.27
C GLY A 302 18.02 24.63 5.71
N ARG A 303 18.62 25.46 4.86
CA ARG A 303 17.91 26.46 4.05
C ARG A 303 18.06 26.12 2.59
N ALA A 304 16.93 25.99 1.89
CA ALA A 304 16.91 25.70 0.45
C ALA A 304 17.61 26.80 -0.34
N ALA A 305 18.09 26.45 -1.52
CA ALA A 305 18.67 27.44 -2.42
C ALA A 305 17.62 28.48 -2.82
N ALA A 306 18.07 29.69 -3.18
CA ALA A 306 17.21 30.63 -3.90
C ALA A 306 16.68 29.97 -5.20
N ALA A 307 15.63 30.54 -5.79
CA ALA A 307 15.02 30.01 -7.01
C ALA A 307 16.11 29.73 -8.06
N GLY A 308 16.27 28.46 -8.40
CA GLY A 308 17.39 27.98 -9.19
C GLY A 308 17.02 27.71 -10.65
N ASP A 309 18.02 27.29 -11.41
CA ASP A 309 17.94 26.80 -12.79
C ASP A 309 17.27 25.41 -12.93
N GLY A 310 16.78 24.83 -11.83
CA GLY A 310 16.19 23.50 -11.77
C GLY A 310 17.21 22.34 -11.70
N SER A 311 18.50 22.64 -11.53
CA SER A 311 19.54 21.64 -11.36
C SER A 311 19.35 20.75 -10.12
N ALA A 312 19.85 19.52 -10.20
CA ALA A 312 19.81 18.57 -9.09
C ALA A 312 20.79 18.97 -7.99
N GLN A 313 20.32 18.90 -6.74
CA GLN A 313 21.05 19.25 -5.53
C GLN A 313 21.02 18.08 -4.56
N THR A 314 22.19 17.59 -4.16
CA THR A 314 22.29 16.37 -3.34
C THR A 314 22.14 16.67 -1.86
N LEU A 315 21.19 16.01 -1.19
CA LEU A 315 21.14 15.96 0.27
C LEU A 315 22.01 14.80 0.78
N LEU A 316 21.77 13.60 0.26
CA LEU A 316 22.55 12.40 0.53
C LEU A 316 22.69 11.53 -0.72
N SER A 317 23.87 10.97 -0.93
CA SER A 317 24.14 9.98 -1.98
C SER A 317 24.88 8.79 -1.40
N ALA A 318 24.43 7.57 -1.70
CA ALA A 318 25.18 6.35 -1.42
C ALA A 318 25.76 5.81 -2.73
N PHE A 319 27.05 5.47 -2.73
CA PHE A 319 27.76 5.05 -3.94
C PHE A 319 28.97 4.16 -3.62
N ARG A 320 29.42 3.39 -4.62
CA ARG A 320 30.74 2.76 -4.62
C ARG A 320 31.62 3.46 -5.66
N PRO A 321 32.94 3.57 -5.47
CA PRO A 321 33.82 4.26 -6.43
C PRO A 321 33.76 3.70 -7.86
N ASP A 322 33.43 2.42 -7.99
CA ASP A 322 33.37 1.64 -9.23
C ASP A 322 31.95 1.43 -9.79
N LEU A 323 30.91 1.82 -9.02
CA LEU A 323 29.52 1.47 -9.30
C LEU A 323 28.65 2.74 -9.35
N GLN A 324 27.79 2.80 -10.37
CA GLN A 324 26.87 3.92 -10.56
C GLN A 324 25.94 4.05 -9.35
N MET A 325 25.88 5.25 -8.78
CA MET A 325 25.10 5.70 -7.61
C MET A 325 23.80 4.92 -7.35
N PRO A 326 23.82 3.89 -6.46
CA PRO A 326 22.66 3.05 -6.20
C PRO A 326 21.52 3.76 -5.46
N LEU A 327 21.84 4.79 -4.66
CA LEU A 327 20.84 5.63 -3.99
C LEU A 327 21.25 7.10 -4.06
N TRP A 328 20.32 7.96 -4.45
CA TRP A 328 20.46 9.40 -4.38
C TRP A 328 19.19 10.02 -3.82
N ILE A 329 19.36 10.95 -2.88
CA ILE A 329 18.30 11.70 -2.23
C ILE A 329 18.66 13.17 -2.34
N GLY A 330 17.75 13.97 -2.89
CA GLY A 330 18.02 15.38 -3.08
C GLY A 330 16.84 16.18 -3.56
N LEU A 331 17.10 17.42 -3.95
CA LEU A 331 16.11 18.35 -4.50
C LEU A 331 16.32 18.49 -6.00
N ARG A 332 15.24 18.43 -6.80
CA ARG A 332 15.28 18.57 -8.26
C ARG A 332 14.19 19.51 -8.76
N GLY A 333 14.40 20.09 -9.94
CA GLY A 333 13.42 20.93 -10.59
C GLY A 333 13.37 22.35 -10.01
N ILE A 334 12.61 23.21 -10.67
CA ILE A 334 12.46 24.62 -10.30
C ILE A 334 11.76 24.76 -8.94
N ASP A 335 10.86 23.83 -8.63
CA ASP A 335 10.14 23.73 -7.36
C ASP A 335 10.96 23.09 -6.23
N GLN A 336 12.21 22.68 -6.49
CA GLN A 336 13.09 22.04 -5.51
C GLN A 336 12.40 20.85 -4.79
N ARG A 337 11.89 19.93 -5.60
CA ARG A 337 11.15 18.75 -5.14
C ARG A 337 12.07 17.68 -4.56
N LEU A 338 11.75 17.20 -3.37
CA LEU A 338 12.37 16.02 -2.78
C LEU A 338 12.24 14.85 -3.75
N THR A 339 13.37 14.26 -4.13
CA THR A 339 13.43 13.15 -5.07
C THR A 339 14.37 12.09 -4.52
N VAL A 340 13.92 10.84 -4.55
CA VAL A 340 14.74 9.66 -4.29
C VAL A 340 14.92 8.91 -5.59
N ILE A 341 16.16 8.54 -5.90
CA ILE A 341 16.54 7.82 -7.11
C ILE A 341 17.25 6.54 -6.69
N VAL A 342 16.78 5.40 -7.18
CA VAL A 342 17.34 4.09 -6.85
C VAL A 342 17.75 3.36 -8.11
N GLY A 343 19.03 2.98 -8.17
CA GLY A 343 19.62 2.21 -9.26
C GLY A 343 19.83 0.75 -8.84
N PHE A 344 18.83 -0.12 -9.06
CA PHE A 344 18.91 -1.54 -8.67
C PHE A 344 19.93 -2.35 -9.45
N GLN A 345 20.19 -1.97 -10.71
CA GLN A 345 21.03 -2.73 -11.62
C GLN A 345 21.92 -1.78 -12.41
N ALA A 346 23.19 -2.15 -12.54
CA ALA A 346 24.12 -1.44 -13.40
C ALA A 346 23.58 -1.41 -14.84
N ARG A 347 23.70 -0.25 -15.51
CA ARG A 347 23.28 -0.01 -16.90
C ARG A 347 21.77 -0.11 -17.16
N ARG A 348 20.93 -0.13 -16.13
CA ARG A 348 19.48 0.08 -16.25
C ARG A 348 19.12 1.50 -15.81
N SER A 349 18.01 2.02 -16.36
CA SER A 349 17.45 3.28 -15.89
C SER A 349 17.05 3.14 -14.41
N PRO A 350 17.34 4.15 -13.57
CA PRO A 350 16.94 4.10 -12.18
C PRO A 350 15.44 4.37 -12.02
N HIS A 351 14.91 4.00 -10.85
CA HIS A 351 13.55 4.31 -10.43
C HIS A 351 13.53 5.61 -9.63
N TYR A 352 12.39 6.29 -9.65
CA TYR A 352 12.21 7.61 -9.07
C TYR A 352 11.01 7.63 -8.14
N TRP A 353 11.20 8.28 -7.00
CA TRP A 353 10.16 8.62 -6.05
C TRP A 353 10.18 10.12 -5.79
N TYR A 354 9.00 10.73 -5.76
CA TYR A 354 8.81 12.17 -5.66
C TYR A 354 8.04 12.51 -4.39
N GLY A 355 8.56 13.49 -3.66
CA GLY A 355 7.97 14.01 -2.43
C GLY A 355 7.50 15.45 -2.56
N PRO A 356 7.45 16.18 -1.44
CA PRO A 356 7.03 17.57 -1.43
C PRO A 356 8.08 18.49 -2.05
N ALA A 357 7.63 19.67 -2.47
CA ALA A 357 8.49 20.78 -2.88
C ALA A 357 8.98 21.54 -1.64
N VAL A 358 10.23 22.01 -1.68
CA VAL A 358 10.77 22.91 -0.66
C VAL A 358 10.78 24.33 -1.19
N ALA A 359 10.14 25.25 -0.47
CA ALA A 359 10.06 26.65 -0.88
C ALA A 359 11.46 27.28 -1.02
N ALA A 360 11.70 27.96 -2.14
CA ALA A 360 12.99 28.56 -2.43
C ALA A 360 13.43 29.55 -1.33
N GLY A 361 14.71 29.48 -0.96
CA GLY A 361 15.31 30.33 0.08
C GLY A 361 14.78 30.08 1.49
N SER A 362 13.85 29.15 1.70
CA SER A 362 13.19 28.92 2.99
C SER A 362 13.93 27.88 3.84
N PRO A 363 13.84 27.95 5.17
CA PRO A 363 14.26 26.84 6.02
C PRO A 363 13.42 25.59 5.72
N PHE A 364 14.00 24.42 5.91
CA PHE A 364 13.29 23.15 5.87
C PHE A 364 13.79 22.21 6.98
N ASP A 365 12.87 21.38 7.47
CA ASP A 365 13.11 20.18 8.25
C ASP A 365 12.30 19.05 7.61
N LEU A 366 13.01 18.07 7.06
CA LEU A 366 12.45 16.95 6.34
C LEU A 366 12.98 15.66 6.94
N GLN A 367 12.07 14.76 7.28
CA GLN A 367 12.42 13.41 7.68
C GLN A 367 12.01 12.45 6.58
N LEU A 368 12.90 11.51 6.27
CA LEU A 368 12.70 10.43 5.32
C LEU A 368 12.96 9.11 6.03
N VAL A 369 12.12 8.11 5.77
CA VAL A 369 12.36 6.73 6.17
C VAL A 369 12.44 5.88 4.90
N VAL A 370 13.45 5.03 4.84
CA VAL A 370 13.54 3.95 3.87
C VAL A 370 13.22 2.65 4.61
N HIS A 371 12.04 2.09 4.35
CA HIS A 371 11.55 0.84 4.92
C HIS A 371 11.64 -0.28 3.89
N THR A 372 12.57 -1.22 4.09
CA THR A 372 12.78 -2.28 3.09
C THR A 372 11.66 -3.34 3.12
N GLY A 373 10.99 -3.57 4.25
CA GLY A 373 9.85 -4.50 4.32
C GLY A 373 8.53 -4.04 3.67
N MET A 374 8.42 -2.78 3.23
CA MET A 374 7.19 -2.21 2.66
C MET A 374 7.12 -2.29 1.13
N GLY A 375 8.13 -2.85 0.46
CA GLY A 375 8.20 -2.83 -0.99
C GLY A 375 8.25 -1.39 -1.55
N PRO A 376 7.59 -1.11 -2.69
CA PRO A 376 7.75 0.16 -3.41
C PRO A 376 7.22 1.39 -2.68
N GLY A 377 6.21 1.26 -1.80
CA GLY A 377 5.73 2.36 -0.97
C GLY A 377 6.60 2.67 0.25
N GLY A 378 7.70 1.96 0.48
CA GLY A 378 8.59 2.07 1.64
C GLY A 378 9.47 3.31 1.74
N PHE A 379 9.37 4.26 0.81
CA PHE A 379 10.02 5.57 0.94
C PHE A 379 9.03 6.56 1.53
N LEU A 380 9.17 6.85 2.82
CA LEU A 380 8.22 7.66 3.58
C LEU A 380 8.82 9.00 3.93
N TYR A 381 8.02 10.06 3.95
CA TYR A 381 8.43 11.37 4.41
C TYR A 381 7.42 11.98 5.39
N ARG A 382 7.90 12.96 6.15
CA ARG A 382 7.07 13.94 6.86
C ARG A 382 7.82 15.27 6.97
N GLY A 383 7.08 16.37 6.94
CA GLY A 383 7.62 17.72 7.11
C GLY A 383 7.74 18.14 8.58
N GLU A 384 8.21 19.38 8.76
CA GLU A 384 8.29 20.03 10.07
C GLU A 384 6.91 20.09 10.74
N GLY A 385 6.81 19.59 11.98
CA GLY A 385 5.57 19.61 12.76
C GLY A 385 4.49 18.62 12.30
N GLU A 386 4.71 17.86 11.23
CA GLU A 386 3.79 16.82 10.79
C GLU A 386 3.99 15.55 11.62
N ALA A 387 2.92 15.06 12.25
CA ALA A 387 2.96 13.80 12.98
C ALA A 387 2.92 12.59 12.03
N SER A 388 2.16 12.71 10.94
CA SER A 388 1.83 11.62 10.02
C SER A 388 2.87 11.44 8.93
N TRP A 389 3.16 10.19 8.59
CA TRP A 389 3.97 9.82 7.43
C TRP A 389 3.14 9.78 6.15
N SER A 390 3.79 10.07 5.03
CA SER A 390 3.28 9.82 3.68
C SER A 390 4.36 9.13 2.84
N SER A 391 3.98 8.16 2.02
CA SER A 391 4.85 7.57 1.01
C SER A 391 5.17 8.61 -0.06
N LEU A 392 6.37 8.56 -0.61
CA LEU A 392 6.72 9.27 -1.83
C LEU A 392 5.99 8.62 -3.01
N THR A 393 5.59 9.42 -3.99
CA THR A 393 4.95 8.94 -5.21
C THR A 393 5.99 8.34 -6.15
N GLY A 394 5.81 7.08 -6.58
CA GLY A 394 6.69 6.40 -7.52
C GLY A 394 5.93 5.50 -8.49
N ALA A 395 6.64 5.03 -9.53
CA ALA A 395 6.15 4.03 -10.47
C ALA A 395 7.17 2.89 -10.54
N SER A 396 7.11 2.00 -9.56
CA SER A 396 8.01 0.86 -9.42
C SER A 396 7.27 -0.27 -8.75
N ALA A 397 7.57 -1.50 -9.15
CA ALA A 397 7.10 -2.70 -8.45
C ALA A 397 8.06 -3.16 -7.34
N TRP A 398 9.18 -2.45 -7.17
CA TRP A 398 10.20 -2.75 -6.15
C TRP A 398 10.60 -1.49 -5.42
N GLY A 399 10.88 -1.63 -4.13
CA GLY A 399 11.40 -0.58 -3.27
C GLY A 399 12.85 -0.85 -2.87
N ALA A 400 13.20 -0.41 -1.66
CA ALA A 400 14.57 -0.51 -1.16
C ALA A 400 15.00 -1.94 -0.77
N GLU A 401 14.10 -2.92 -0.77
CA GLU A 401 14.41 -4.33 -0.49
C GLU A 401 15.43 -4.92 -1.47
N ARG A 402 15.49 -4.40 -2.70
CA ARG A 402 16.45 -4.82 -3.72
C ARG A 402 17.75 -4.02 -3.71
N LEU A 403 17.89 -3.04 -2.83
CA LEU A 403 19.09 -2.21 -2.79
C LEU A 403 20.26 -2.99 -2.17
N ASP A 404 21.35 -3.09 -2.93
CA ASP A 404 22.67 -3.44 -2.40
C ASP A 404 23.32 -2.14 -1.88
N TRP A 405 23.33 -1.99 -0.55
CA TRP A 405 23.69 -0.74 0.12
C TRP A 405 25.20 -0.47 0.00
N PRO A 406 25.60 0.69 -0.56
CA PRO A 406 27.01 1.03 -0.70
C PRO A 406 27.70 1.35 0.63
N GLU A 407 29.00 1.10 0.69
CA GLU A 407 29.85 1.34 1.87
C GLU A 407 30.13 2.83 2.13
N ARG A 408 29.87 3.70 1.14
CA ARG A 408 30.14 5.14 1.25
C ARG A 408 28.88 5.96 1.07
N TRP A 409 28.67 6.88 2.00
CA TRP A 409 27.65 7.93 1.90
C TRP A 409 28.33 9.28 1.74
N SER A 410 27.71 10.18 0.99
CA SER A 410 28.11 11.57 0.83
C SER A 410 26.96 12.49 1.17
N VAL A 411 27.22 13.48 2.03
CA VAL A 411 26.28 14.56 2.36
C VAL A 411 26.66 15.82 1.59
N GLY A 412 25.69 16.40 0.89
CA GLY A 412 25.84 17.70 0.20
C GLY A 412 26.42 17.65 -1.21
N HIS A 413 26.87 16.49 -1.71
CA HIS A 413 27.27 16.32 -3.12
C HIS A 413 27.14 14.86 -3.58
N ALA A 414 27.06 14.64 -4.89
CA ALA A 414 26.97 13.32 -5.50
C ALA A 414 28.34 12.63 -5.62
N ALA A 415 28.34 11.42 -6.19
CA ALA A 415 29.46 10.48 -6.18
C ALA A 415 30.76 10.99 -6.84
N ARG A 416 30.70 11.94 -7.79
CA ARG A 416 31.91 12.45 -8.49
C ARG A 416 32.60 13.60 -7.75
N GLY A 417 32.24 13.85 -6.49
CA GLY A 417 32.92 14.81 -5.61
C GLY A 417 32.17 16.14 -5.46
N PRO A 418 32.80 17.14 -4.80
CA PRO A 418 32.11 18.35 -4.31
C PRO A 418 31.42 19.23 -5.36
N VAL A 419 31.79 19.10 -6.63
CA VAL A 419 31.19 19.86 -7.74
C VAL A 419 30.06 19.10 -8.45
N ASP A 420 29.87 17.82 -8.13
CA ASP A 420 28.84 16.99 -8.74
C ASP A 420 27.51 17.15 -7.99
N GLN A 421 26.57 17.86 -8.60
CA GLN A 421 25.23 18.13 -8.04
C GLN A 421 25.29 18.60 -6.57
N PRO A 422 26.06 19.66 -6.26
CA PRO A 422 26.21 20.14 -4.90
C PRO A 422 24.88 20.65 -4.37
N PHE A 423 24.67 20.51 -3.06
CA PHE A 423 23.66 21.28 -2.37
C PHE A 423 23.98 22.77 -2.50
N ARG A 424 23.04 23.56 -3.04
CA ARG A 424 23.22 25.00 -3.29
C ARG A 424 22.58 25.88 -2.22
N GLY A 425 21.91 25.26 -1.25
CA GLY A 425 21.40 25.94 -0.07
C GLY A 425 22.50 26.23 0.96
N THR A 426 22.09 26.51 2.18
CA THR A 426 23.01 26.76 3.31
C THR A 426 22.64 25.94 4.53
N ASN A 427 23.63 25.71 5.40
CA ASN A 427 23.45 25.04 6.70
C ASN A 427 22.81 23.65 6.61
N LEU A 428 23.16 22.85 5.60
CA LEU A 428 22.70 21.47 5.51
C LEU A 428 23.25 20.66 6.69
N SER A 429 22.35 20.09 7.48
CA SER A 429 22.65 19.08 8.49
C SER A 429 21.89 17.81 8.16
N VAL A 430 22.57 16.67 8.33
CA VAL A 430 21.97 15.35 8.09
C VAL A 430 22.26 14.46 9.29
N SER A 431 21.24 13.75 9.77
CA SER A 431 21.38 12.69 10.77
C SER A 431 20.70 11.42 10.29
N ALA A 432 21.17 10.28 10.81
CA ALA A 432 20.68 8.98 10.40
C ALA A 432 20.45 8.03 11.58
N LEU A 433 19.46 7.17 11.41
CA LEU A 433 19.13 6.05 12.28
C LEU A 433 19.04 4.78 11.42
N VAL A 434 19.58 3.67 11.92
CA VAL A 434 19.40 2.34 11.31
C VAL A 434 18.83 1.41 12.36
N GLN A 435 17.68 0.83 12.08
CA GLN A 435 17.00 -0.13 12.94
C GLN A 435 16.74 -1.45 12.21
N ARG A 436 16.40 -2.48 12.98
CA ARG A 436 15.71 -3.65 12.45
C ARG A 436 14.24 -3.32 12.46
#